data_AF-A0A9D6IEU0-F1
#
_entry.id   AF-A0A9D6IEU0-F1
#
_cell.length_a   1.000
_cell.length_b   1.000
_cell.length_c   1.000
_cell.angle_alpha   90.00
_cell.angle_beta   90.00
_cell.angle_gamma   90.00
#
_symmetry.space_group_name_H-M   'P 1'
#
loop_
_entity.id
_entity.type
_entity.pdbx_description
1 polymer ?
#
loop_
_entity_poly.entity_id
_entity_poly.type
_entity_poly.pdbx_seq_one_letter_code
_entity_poly.pdbx_strand_id
1 'polypeptide(L)'
;MPTTTAQKWRAFFGQRCPQCCVGRIYERGNKMNPRCPECGLVFEREPGYFLGAMYISYGMASAILVTGLLIFHVFLPGLDLGWVVLICAACFLPFVPMTARYARVIWIYFDRWAWP
;
A
#
# COMPACT_ATOMS: atom_id res chain seq x y z
N MET A 1 10.53 -10.27 -22.72
CA MET A 1 9.71 -11.48 -22.56
C MET A 1 8.30 -11.04 -22.15
N PRO A 2 7.23 -11.52 -22.80
CA PRO A 2 5.86 -11.19 -22.39
C PRO A 2 5.58 -11.78 -21.00
N THR A 3 5.22 -10.94 -20.04
CA THR A 3 4.90 -11.36 -18.67
C THR A 3 3.45 -11.83 -18.60
N THR A 4 3.22 -13.03 -18.06
CA THR A 4 1.87 -13.58 -17.90
C THR A 4 1.09 -12.82 -16.81
N THR A 5 -0.24 -12.83 -16.88
CA THR A 5 -1.09 -12.18 -15.86
C THR A 5 -0.78 -12.71 -14.45
N ALA A 6 -0.57 -14.02 -14.31
CA ALA A 6 -0.19 -14.64 -13.04
C ALA A 6 1.15 -14.11 -12.49
N GLN A 7 2.12 -13.85 -13.37
CA GLN A 7 3.41 -13.29 -12.98
C GLN A 7 3.28 -11.84 -12.51
N LYS A 8 2.41 -11.04 -13.14
CA LYS A 8 2.14 -9.65 -12.71
C LYS A 8 1.50 -9.60 -11.32
N TRP A 9 0.54 -10.48 -11.03
CA TRP A 9 -0.06 -10.59 -9.69
C TRP A 9 0.96 -10.99 -8.63
N ARG A 10 1.80 -11.99 -8.92
CA ARG A 10 2.90 -12.38 -8.02
C ARG A 10 3.89 -11.23 -7.78
N ALA A 11 4.21 -10.47 -8.83
CA ALA A 11 5.06 -9.30 -8.73
C ALA A 11 4.44 -8.21 -7.85
N PHE A 12 3.14 -7.96 -7.98
CA PHE A 12 2.41 -7.00 -7.17
C PHE A 12 2.47 -7.33 -5.68
N PHE A 13 2.06 -8.56 -5.30
CA PHE A 13 2.12 -9.01 -3.90
C PHE A 13 3.56 -9.11 -3.38
N GLY A 14 4.50 -9.46 -4.25
CA GLY A 14 5.93 -9.51 -3.93
C GLY A 14 6.64 -8.15 -3.93
N GLN A 15 5.90 -7.04 -4.10
CA GLN A 15 6.44 -5.67 -4.16
C GLN A 15 7.60 -5.53 -5.17
N ARG A 16 7.43 -6.19 -6.32
CA ARG A 16 8.35 -6.16 -7.44
C ARG A 16 7.91 -5.12 -8.47
N CYS A 17 8.86 -4.69 -9.28
CA CYS A 17 8.66 -3.71 -10.34
C CYS A 17 7.56 -4.17 -11.32
N PRO A 18 6.60 -3.30 -11.70
CA PRO A 18 5.52 -3.66 -12.62
C PRO A 18 6.01 -3.96 -14.05
N GLN A 19 7.16 -3.41 -14.44
CA GLN A 19 7.72 -3.57 -15.79
C GLN A 19 8.45 -4.90 -15.95
N CYS A 20 9.46 -5.16 -15.13
CA CYS A 20 10.26 -6.38 -15.24
C CYS A 20 9.77 -7.54 -14.37
N CYS A 21 8.87 -7.31 -13.42
CA CYS A 21 8.37 -8.30 -12.43
C CYS A 21 9.44 -8.95 -11.53
N VAL A 22 10.73 -8.60 -11.69
CA VAL A 22 11.85 -9.21 -10.96
C VAL A 22 12.45 -8.25 -9.94
N GLY A 23 12.74 -6.99 -10.32
CA GLY A 23 13.41 -6.04 -9.44
C GLY A 23 12.56 -5.64 -8.23
N ARG A 24 13.21 -5.48 -7.06
CA ARG A 24 12.50 -5.10 -5.82
C ARG A 24 12.29 -3.59 -5.75
N ILE A 25 11.08 -3.17 -5.40
CA ILE A 25 10.76 -1.75 -5.16
C ILE A 25 11.45 -1.29 -3.86
N TYR A 26 11.46 -2.14 -2.85
CA TYR A 26 12.09 -1.88 -1.55
C TYR A 26 13.37 -2.72 -1.38
N GLU A 27 14.44 -2.09 -0.90
CA GLU A 27 15.72 -2.75 -0.67
C GLU A 27 15.68 -3.53 0.66
N ARG A 28 15.52 -2.81 1.77
CA ARG A 28 15.50 -3.35 3.13
C ARG A 28 14.64 -2.49 4.04
N GLY A 29 13.80 -3.12 4.88
CA GLY A 29 12.83 -2.38 5.70
C GLY A 29 11.93 -1.51 4.83
N ASN A 30 11.75 -0.24 5.20
CA ASN A 30 10.94 0.73 4.47
C ASN A 30 11.75 1.62 3.51
N LYS A 31 13.04 1.30 3.28
CA LYS A 31 13.87 2.03 2.31
C LYS A 31 13.52 1.59 0.89
N MET A 32 13.01 2.54 0.11
CA MET A 32 12.63 2.34 -1.28
C MET A 32 13.82 2.60 -2.20
N ASN A 33 13.95 1.81 -3.26
CA ASN A 33 14.92 2.08 -4.32
C ASN A 33 14.47 3.29 -5.14
N PRO A 34 15.37 4.18 -5.59
CA PRO A 34 14.99 5.26 -6.50
C PRO A 34 14.67 4.76 -7.91
N ARG A 35 15.33 3.68 -8.33
CA ARG A 35 15.15 3.01 -9.62
C ARG A 35 15.16 1.49 -9.47
N CYS A 36 14.50 0.79 -10.37
CA CYS A 36 14.53 -0.65 -10.42
C CYS A 36 15.95 -1.15 -10.71
N PRO A 37 16.52 -2.07 -9.91
CA PRO A 37 17.88 -2.56 -10.11
C PRO A 37 18.05 -3.37 -11.40
N GLU A 38 16.98 -4.02 -11.88
CA GLU A 38 17.04 -4.90 -13.06
C GLU A 38 16.77 -4.20 -14.40
N CYS A 39 15.84 -3.25 -14.44
CA CYS A 39 15.39 -2.61 -15.70
C CYS A 39 15.57 -1.09 -15.73
N GLY A 40 16.08 -0.49 -14.65
CA GLY A 40 16.35 0.94 -14.59
C GLY A 40 15.12 1.85 -14.46
N LEU A 41 13.89 1.30 -14.38
CA LEU A 41 12.67 2.09 -14.21
C LEU A 41 12.78 3.00 -12.99
N VAL A 42 12.65 4.32 -13.19
CA VAL A 42 12.60 5.30 -12.11
C VAL A 42 11.23 5.21 -11.43
N PHE A 43 11.21 4.93 -10.13
CA PHE A 43 9.95 4.76 -9.40
C PHE A 43 9.32 6.08 -8.96
N GLU A 44 10.14 7.08 -8.65
CA GLU A 44 9.70 8.44 -8.35
C GLU A 44 10.12 9.35 -9.51
N ARG A 45 9.18 9.63 -10.42
CA ARG A 45 9.48 10.40 -11.64
C ARG A 45 9.69 11.88 -11.34
N GLU A 46 8.91 12.41 -10.40
CA GLU A 46 8.80 13.83 -10.10
C GLU A 46 8.72 14.04 -8.59
N PRO A 47 9.21 15.19 -8.07
CA PRO A 47 9.04 15.53 -6.67
C PRO A 47 7.54 15.62 -6.35
N GLY A 48 7.10 14.87 -5.33
CA GLY A 48 5.68 14.81 -4.94
C GLY A 48 4.87 13.72 -5.65
N TYR A 49 5.49 12.87 -6.47
CA TYR A 49 4.83 11.73 -7.14
C TYR A 49 3.97 10.87 -6.19
N PHE A 50 4.38 10.72 -4.93
CA PHE A 50 3.66 9.91 -3.94
C PHE A 50 2.48 10.62 -3.26
N LEU A 51 2.09 11.83 -3.69
CA LEU A 51 0.84 12.47 -3.23
C LEU A 51 -0.37 11.57 -3.50
N GLY A 52 -0.43 10.94 -4.67
CA GLY A 52 -1.48 9.95 -4.97
C GLY A 52 -1.46 8.75 -4.04
N ALA A 53 -0.26 8.23 -3.73
CA ALA A 53 -0.10 7.14 -2.76
C ALA A 53 -0.56 7.54 -1.35
N MET A 54 -0.44 8.82 -0.96
CA MET A 54 -0.97 9.30 0.32
C MET A 54 -2.49 9.16 0.40
N TYR A 55 -3.21 9.53 -0.66
CA TYR A 55 -4.67 9.37 -0.72
C TYR A 55 -5.10 7.91 -0.69
N ILE A 56 -4.37 7.03 -1.37
CA ILE A 56 -4.61 5.58 -1.30
C ILE A 56 -4.41 5.06 0.13
N SER A 57 -3.32 5.48 0.78
CA SER A 57 -3.04 5.08 2.17
C SER A 57 -4.14 5.55 3.12
N TYR A 58 -4.64 6.77 2.93
CA TYR A 58 -5.76 7.31 3.71
C TYR A 58 -7.04 6.49 3.47
N GLY A 59 -7.39 6.19 2.22
CA GLY A 59 -8.55 5.36 1.89
C GLY A 59 -8.47 3.97 2.52
N MET A 60 -7.30 3.32 2.48
CA MET A 60 -7.06 2.03 3.14
C MET A 60 -7.23 2.12 4.65
N ALA A 61 -6.63 3.13 5.30
CA ALA A 61 -6.74 3.33 6.74
C ALA A 61 -8.20 3.56 7.16
N SER A 62 -8.91 4.44 6.46
CA SER A 62 -10.32 4.75 6.70
C SER A 62 -11.19 3.50 6.54
N ALA A 63 -10.98 2.70 5.50
CA ALA A 63 -11.72 1.45 5.31
C ALA A 63 -11.49 0.46 6.45
N ILE A 64 -10.24 0.30 6.91
CA ILE A 64 -9.89 -0.59 8.03
C ILE A 64 -10.56 -0.12 9.32
N LEU A 65 -10.46 1.18 9.65
CA LEU A 65 -11.03 1.73 10.87
C LEU A 65 -12.56 1.69 10.89
N VAL A 66 -13.23 2.05 9.79
CA VAL A 66 -14.69 1.99 9.68
C VAL A 66 -15.18 0.54 9.79
N THR A 67 -14.49 -0.40 9.14
CA THR A 67 -14.83 -1.83 9.25
C THR A 67 -14.66 -2.32 10.69
N GLY A 68 -13.57 -1.94 11.36
CA GLY A 68 -13.36 -2.24 12.77
C GLY A 68 -14.48 -1.69 13.66
N LEU A 69 -14.82 -0.41 13.48
CA LEU A 69 -15.91 0.23 14.22
C LEU A 69 -17.25 -0.50 14.04
N LEU A 70 -17.60 -0.89 12.82
CA LEU A 70 -18.83 -1.63 12.55
C LEU A 70 -18.84 -3.00 13.24
N ILE A 71 -17.71 -3.73 13.20
CA ILE A 71 -17.56 -5.01 13.89
C ILE A 71 -17.77 -4.82 15.40
N PHE A 72 -17.06 -3.88 16.02
CA PHE A 72 -17.20 -3.62 17.45
C PHE A 72 -18.61 -3.17 17.83
N HIS A 73 -19.27 -2.36 17.01
CA HIS A 73 -20.64 -1.92 17.28
C HIS A 73 -21.65 -3.09 17.24
N VAL A 74 -21.45 -4.07 16.36
CA VAL A 74 -22.33 -5.25 16.26
C VAL A 74 -22.06 -6.26 17.38
N PHE A 75 -20.80 -6.52 17.70
CA PHE A 75 -20.42 -7.58 18.65
C PHE A 75 -20.30 -7.09 20.11
N LEU A 76 -20.09 -5.80 20.34
CA LEU A 76 -19.87 -5.18 21.66
C LEU A 76 -20.72 -3.90 21.82
N PRO A 77 -22.07 -3.97 21.74
CA PRO A 77 -22.94 -2.80 21.71
C PRO A 77 -22.93 -1.96 23.00
N GLY A 78 -22.45 -2.52 24.11
CA GLY A 78 -22.35 -1.83 25.41
C GLY A 78 -21.04 -1.08 25.63
N LEU A 79 -20.08 -1.16 24.70
CA LEU A 79 -18.81 -0.46 24.82
C LEU A 79 -18.95 0.98 24.33
N ASP A 80 -18.50 1.94 25.14
CA ASP A 80 -18.53 3.35 24.76
C ASP A 80 -17.71 3.60 23.48
N LEU A 81 -18.27 4.43 22.59
CA LEU A 81 -17.72 4.68 21.26
C LEU A 81 -16.29 5.22 21.32
N GLY A 82 -15.96 6.04 22.33
CA GLY A 82 -14.62 6.58 22.52
C GLY A 82 -13.60 5.47 22.75
N TRP A 83 -13.94 4.47 23.55
CA TRP A 83 -13.07 3.30 23.78
C TRP A 83 -12.92 2.45 22.52
N VAL A 84 -14.00 2.24 21.75
CA VAL A 84 -13.92 1.49 20.49
C VAL A 84 -12.96 2.17 19.51
N VAL A 85 -13.10 3.49 19.32
CA VAL A 85 -12.22 4.27 18.44
C VAL A 85 -10.77 4.18 18.91
N LEU A 86 -10.53 4.29 20.22
CA LEU A 86 -9.19 4.22 20.79
C LEU A 86 -8.55 2.84 20.59
N ILE A 87 -9.30 1.76 20.80
CA ILE A 87 -8.85 0.39 20.56
C ILE A 87 -8.55 0.18 19.07
N CYS A 88 -9.45 0.59 18.17
CA CYS A 88 -9.24 0.47 16.73
C CYS A 88 -8.00 1.23 16.27
N ALA A 89 -7.81 2.47 16.74
CA ALA A 89 -6.65 3.28 16.42
C ALA A 89 -5.34 2.66 16.97
N ALA A 90 -5.36 2.18 18.21
CA ALA A 90 -4.21 1.51 18.83
C ALA A 90 -3.84 0.22 18.08
N CYS A 91 -4.83 -0.58 17.67
CA CYS A 91 -4.63 -1.78 16.87
C CYS A 91 -4.12 -1.46 15.46
N PHE A 92 -4.50 -0.32 14.88
CA PHE A 92 -4.08 0.09 13.53
C PHE A 92 -2.66 0.68 13.50
N LEU A 93 -2.21 1.34 14.56
CA LEU A 93 -0.93 2.04 14.62
C LEU A 93 0.28 1.21 14.10
N PRO A 94 0.45 -0.07 14.48
CA PRO A 94 1.53 -0.91 13.98
C PRO A 94 1.46 -1.20 12.47
N PHE A 95 0.27 -1.13 11.87
CA PHE A 95 0.04 -1.39 10.46
C PHE A 95 0.25 -0.16 9.57
N VAL A 96 0.33 1.05 10.13
CA VAL A 96 0.59 2.30 9.41
C VAL A 96 1.81 2.22 8.45
N PRO A 97 3.01 1.76 8.85
CA PRO A 97 4.14 1.65 7.92
C PRO A 97 3.86 0.66 6.78
N MET A 98 3.07 -0.37 7.05
CA MET A 98 2.71 -1.39 6.05
C MET A 98 1.70 -0.82 5.04
N THR A 99 0.67 -0.11 5.50
CA THR A 99 -0.33 0.51 4.61
C THR A 99 0.30 1.58 3.73
N ALA A 100 1.14 2.45 4.28
CA ALA A 100 1.87 3.46 3.51
C ALA A 100 2.79 2.83 2.44
N ARG A 101 3.46 1.72 2.79
CA ARG A 101 4.31 0.97 1.87
C ARG A 101 3.50 0.37 0.72
N TYR A 102 2.38 -0.30 1.02
CA TYR A 102 1.53 -0.87 -0.04
C TYR A 102 0.88 0.20 -0.90
N ALA A 103 0.48 1.34 -0.31
CA ALA A 103 -0.09 2.44 -1.06
C ALA A 103 0.86 2.99 -2.13
N ARG A 104 2.17 3.07 -1.85
CA ARG A 104 3.18 3.44 -2.86
C ARG A 104 3.30 2.39 -3.96
N VAL A 105 3.27 1.11 -3.62
CA VAL A 105 3.30 0.03 -4.62
C VAL A 105 2.07 0.09 -5.53
N ILE A 106 0.88 0.24 -4.94
CA ILE A 106 -0.38 0.38 -5.68
C ILE A 106 -0.31 1.58 -6.62
N TRP A 107 0.16 2.72 -6.13
CA TRP A 107 0.31 3.93 -6.94
C TRP A 107 1.23 3.72 -8.14
N ILE A 108 2.41 3.10 -7.96
CA ILE A 108 3.35 2.82 -9.06
C ILE A 108 2.72 1.90 -10.11
N TYR A 109 1.95 0.89 -9.68
CA TYR A 109 1.25 -0.01 -10.61
C TYR A 109 0.12 0.72 -11.35
N PHE A 110 -0.66 1.55 -10.64
CA PHE A 110 -1.72 2.35 -11.21
C PHE A 110 -1.18 3.35 -12.23
N ASP A 111 -0.15 4.12 -11.87
CA ASP A 111 0.53 5.06 -12.76
C ASP A 111 1.08 4.36 -14.00
N ARG A 112 1.71 3.18 -13.84
CA ARG A 112 2.24 2.43 -14.98
C ARG A 112 1.15 1.87 -15.90
N TRP A 113 -0.03 1.58 -15.36
CA TRP A 113 -1.18 1.13 -16.13
C TRP A 113 -1.89 2.29 -16.84
N ALA A 114 -2.05 3.42 -16.15
CA ALA A 114 -2.64 4.64 -16.71
C ALA A 114 -1.73 5.28 -17.77
N TRP A 115 -0.41 5.20 -17.58
CA TRP A 115 0.60 5.77 -18.48
C TRP A 115 1.75 4.79 -18.77
N PRO A 116 1.53 3.85 -19.71
CA PRO A 116 2.51 2.84 -20.10
C PRO A 116 3.74 3.40 -20.85
#